data_AF-A0A1F2XE38-F1
#
_entry.id   AF-A0A1F2XE38-F1
#
_cell.length_a   1.000
_cell.length_b   1.000
_cell.length_c   1.000
_cell.angle_alpha   90.00
_cell.angle_beta   90.00
_cell.angle_gamma   90.00
#
_symmetry.space_group_name_H-M   'P 1'
#
loop_
_entity.id
_entity.type
_entity.pdbx_description
1 polymer ?
#
loop_
_entity_poly.entity_id
_entity_poly.type
_entity_poly.pdbx_seq_one_letter_code
_entity_poly.pdbx_strand_id
1 'polypeptide(L)'
;MSREAGMDTTMAMARLTGTVEQQLLVAGGDPEVEAAARALLSALDPAIRQLAYDLAEQAAAEVTSQLPTHEVDVVLTDGEPTLRVRQVEGGEAASAGESLDARITLRLPPTLKELVESAAEERGESLNTWLVKTLSTRAGEGGRRRSRRVTGTIET
;
A
#
# COMPACT_ATOMS: atom_id res chain seq x y z
N MET A 1 14.24 -17.06 0.31
CA MET A 1 15.02 -16.55 1.46
C MET A 1 14.68 -15.07 1.60
N SER A 2 13.59 -14.76 2.30
CA SER A 2 13.18 -13.37 2.54
C SER A 2 14.07 -12.81 3.63
N ARG A 3 14.83 -11.76 3.30
CA ARG A 3 15.64 -11.02 4.27
C ARG A 3 14.68 -10.10 5.02
N GLU A 4 14.27 -10.48 6.22
CA GLU A 4 13.52 -9.60 7.12
C GLU A 4 14.45 -8.47 7.57
N ALA A 5 14.45 -7.38 6.81
CA ALA A 5 15.00 -6.11 7.23
C ALA A 5 13.85 -5.28 7.83
N GLY A 6 13.37 -5.70 8.99
CA GLY A 6 12.41 -4.93 9.79
C GLY A 6 13.09 -3.76 10.50
N MET A 7 12.33 -2.73 10.84
CA MET A 7 12.82 -1.69 11.74
C MET A 7 12.83 -2.25 13.16
N ASP A 8 14.02 -2.39 13.75
CA ASP A 8 14.19 -2.85 15.13
C ASP A 8 14.13 -1.63 16.07
N THR A 9 12.91 -1.19 16.39
CA THR A 9 12.68 -0.03 17.26
C THR A 9 13.14 -0.32 18.69
N THR A 10 13.07 -1.57 19.13
CA THR A 10 13.63 -2.00 20.42
C THR A 10 15.15 -1.79 20.48
N MET A 11 15.91 -2.22 19.47
CA MET A 11 17.35 -1.97 19.41
C MET A 11 17.68 -0.48 19.28
N ALA A 12 16.88 0.27 18.50
CA ALA A 12 17.04 1.72 18.39
C ALA A 12 16.85 2.42 19.75
N MET A 13 15.83 2.01 20.52
CA MET A 13 15.59 2.52 21.87
C MET A 13 16.71 2.13 22.83
N ALA A 14 17.20 0.88 22.78
CA ALA A 14 18.34 0.45 23.60
C ALA A 14 19.61 1.28 23.32
N ARG A 15 19.86 1.62 22.05
CA ARG A 15 20.96 2.52 21.68
C ARG A 15 20.77 3.93 22.20
N LEU A 16 19.55 4.47 22.12
CA LEU A 16 19.23 5.79 22.67
C LEU A 16 19.47 5.82 24.18
N THR A 17 18.94 4.84 24.91
CA THR A 17 19.13 4.70 26.35
C THR A 17 20.60 4.63 26.71
N GLY A 18 21.37 3.74 26.07
CA GLY A 18 22.80 3.60 26.33
C GLY A 18 23.60 4.90 26.04
N THR A 19 23.19 5.65 25.02
CA THR A 19 23.80 6.96 24.72
C THR A 19 23.51 7.97 25.83
N VAL A 20 22.25 8.06 26.28
CA VAL A 20 21.86 8.96 27.37
C VAL A 20 22.58 8.60 28.67
N GLU A 21 22.65 7.32 29.04
CA GLU A 21 23.38 6.86 30.22
C GLU A 21 24.88 7.21 30.13
N GLN A 22 25.51 7.03 28.97
CA GLN A 22 26.90 7.43 28.77
C GLN A 22 27.10 8.95 28.96
N GLN A 23 26.19 9.79 28.46
CA GLN A 23 26.29 11.24 28.62
C GLN A 23 26.14 11.67 30.09
N LEU A 24 25.28 11.00 30.85
CA LEU A 24 25.09 11.28 32.28
C LEU A 24 26.32 10.93 33.12
N LEU A 25 27.00 9.83 32.80
CA LEU A 25 28.26 9.45 33.44
C LEU A 25 29.35 10.51 33.22
N VAL A 26 29.45 11.06 32.01
CA VAL A 26 30.40 12.14 31.69
C VAL A 26 30.04 13.44 32.44
N ALA A 27 28.75 13.70 32.66
CA ALA A 27 28.25 14.89 33.35
C ALA A 27 28.38 14.87 34.89
N GLY A 28 28.93 13.80 35.47
CA GLY A 28 29.22 13.71 36.91
C GLY A 28 28.35 12.75 37.72
N GLY A 29 27.42 12.03 37.09
CA GLY A 29 26.75 10.85 37.69
C GLY A 29 25.89 11.11 38.92
N ASP A 30 25.08 12.18 38.92
CA ASP A 30 24.11 12.43 39.99
C ASP A 30 22.98 11.38 39.95
N PRO A 31 22.77 10.59 41.03
CA PRO A 31 21.78 9.51 41.05
C PRO A 31 20.33 10.01 40.89
N GLU A 32 20.00 11.22 41.32
CA GLU A 32 18.65 11.79 41.15
C GLU A 32 18.41 12.14 39.67
N VAL A 33 19.42 12.67 39.00
CA VAL A 33 19.38 12.96 37.56
C VAL A 33 19.30 11.68 36.74
N GLU A 34 20.07 10.64 37.10
CA GLU A 34 20.00 9.33 36.44
C GLU A 34 18.62 8.67 36.60
N ALA A 35 18.03 8.76 37.80
CA ALA A 35 16.68 8.24 38.05
C ALA A 35 15.64 8.99 37.21
N ALA A 36 15.72 10.32 37.16
CA ALA A 36 14.83 11.15 36.34
C ALA A 36 14.96 10.85 34.84
N ALA A 37 16.19 10.69 34.34
CA ALA A 37 16.43 10.36 32.94
C ALA A 37 15.88 8.98 32.56
N ARG A 38 16.06 7.96 33.42
CA ARG A 38 15.50 6.63 33.20
C ARG A 38 13.97 6.64 33.20
N ALA A 39 13.36 7.40 34.11
CA ALA A 39 11.90 7.58 34.15
C ALA A 39 11.39 8.27 32.87
N LEU A 40 12.07 9.32 32.41
CA LEU A 40 11.72 10.04 31.19
C LEU A 40 11.82 9.13 29.95
N LEU A 41 12.92 8.37 29.81
CA LEU A 41 13.08 7.42 28.70
C LEU A 41 11.99 6.36 28.70
N SER A 42 11.63 5.82 29.88
CA SER A 42 10.52 4.88 30.00
C SER A 42 9.18 5.49 29.61
N ALA A 43 8.94 6.77 29.91
CA ALA A 43 7.72 7.46 29.54
C ALA A 43 7.66 7.81 28.04
N LEU A 44 8.82 7.99 27.40
CA LEU A 44 8.92 8.31 25.97
C LEU A 44 8.89 7.08 25.05
N ASP A 45 9.12 5.86 25.56
CA ASP A 45 9.16 4.63 24.76
C ASP A 45 7.94 4.48 23.81
N PRO A 46 6.67 4.63 24.28
CA PRO A 46 5.52 4.48 23.39
C PRO A 46 5.45 5.58 22.31
N ALA A 47 5.85 6.81 22.64
CA ALA A 47 5.84 7.93 21.70
C ALA A 47 6.91 7.78 20.62
N ILE A 48 8.09 7.25 20.98
CA ILE A 48 9.17 6.98 20.03
C ILE A 48 8.78 5.82 19.10
N ARG A 49 8.16 4.77 19.61
CA ARG A 49 7.61 3.67 18.79
C ARG A 49 6.56 4.17 17.80
N GLN A 50 5.64 5.02 18.25
CA GLN A 50 4.65 5.64 17.36
C GLN A 50 5.31 6.48 16.28
N LEU A 51 6.28 7.34 16.63
CA LEU A 51 7.01 8.15 15.66
C LEU A 51 7.72 7.28 14.60
N ALA A 52 8.32 6.16 15.02
CA ALA A 52 8.96 5.23 14.10
C ALA A 52 7.95 4.58 13.13
N TYR A 53 6.75 4.26 13.62
CA TYR A 53 5.66 3.75 12.79
C TYR A 53 5.16 4.79 11.79
N ASP A 54 4.93 6.04 12.21
CA ASP A 54 4.49 7.12 11.33
C ASP A 54 5.52 7.40 10.22
N LEU A 55 6.81 7.40 10.56
CA LEU A 55 7.90 7.54 9.59
C LEU A 55 7.99 6.35 8.63
N ALA A 56 7.73 5.14 9.12
CA ALA A 56 7.65 3.94 8.29
C ALA A 56 6.52 4.05 7.26
N GLU A 57 5.34 4.51 7.67
CA GLU A 57 4.18 4.68 6.79
C GLU A 57 4.47 5.73 5.71
N GLN A 58 5.05 6.86 6.09
CA GLN A 58 5.45 7.90 5.13
C GLN A 58 6.47 7.37 4.12
N ALA A 59 7.50 6.65 4.59
CA ALA A 59 8.50 6.06 3.71
C ALA A 59 7.89 4.99 2.78
N ALA A 60 6.97 4.16 3.29
CA ALA A 60 6.29 3.15 2.50
C ALA A 60 5.42 3.77 1.39
N ALA A 61 4.70 4.85 1.69
CA ALA A 61 3.93 5.60 0.69
C ALA A 61 4.83 6.24 -0.37
N GLU A 62 5.96 6.83 0.03
CA GLU A 62 6.92 7.40 -0.89
C GLU A 62 7.52 6.34 -1.83
N VAL A 63 7.95 5.19 -1.30
CA VAL A 63 8.50 4.09 -2.10
C VAL A 63 7.44 3.50 -3.03
N THR A 64 6.21 3.31 -2.55
CA THR A 64 5.09 2.84 -3.38
C THR A 64 4.85 3.77 -4.57
N SER A 65 4.91 5.09 -4.36
CA SER A 65 4.76 6.07 -5.45
C SER A 65 5.83 5.95 -6.55
N GLN A 66 7.00 5.39 -6.20
CA GLN A 66 8.13 5.19 -7.11
C GLN A 66 8.12 3.80 -7.78
N LEU A 67 7.25 2.89 -7.35
CA LEU A 67 7.19 1.51 -7.84
C LEU A 67 5.82 1.20 -8.48
N PRO A 68 5.65 1.39 -9.80
CA PRO A 68 4.34 1.28 -10.46
C PRO A 68 3.66 -0.08 -10.38
N THR A 69 4.43 -1.14 -10.12
CA THR A 69 3.96 -2.54 -10.10
C THR A 69 4.06 -3.17 -8.71
N HIS A 70 4.48 -2.41 -7.70
CA HIS A 70 4.64 -2.92 -6.34
C HIS A 70 4.03 -1.95 -5.33
N GLU A 71 3.35 -2.50 -4.34
CA GLU A 71 2.86 -1.78 -3.18
C GLU A 71 3.75 -2.15 -1.99
N VAL A 72 4.10 -1.14 -1.19
CA VAL A 72 4.86 -1.32 0.05
C VAL A 72 3.96 -0.94 1.20
N ASP A 73 3.64 -1.92 2.04
CA ASP A 73 2.84 -1.76 3.25
C ASP A 73 3.72 -1.83 4.49
N VAL A 74 3.31 -1.13 5.56
CA VAL A 74 3.86 -1.34 6.90
C VAL A 74 2.98 -2.32 7.65
N VAL A 75 3.59 -3.36 8.21
CA VAL A 75 2.90 -4.39 8.99
C VAL A 75 3.59 -4.53 10.32
N LEU A 76 2.81 -4.56 11.40
CA LEU A 76 3.32 -4.84 12.73
C LEU A 76 3.51 -6.36 12.89
N THR A 77 4.74 -6.78 13.17
CA THR A 77 5.08 -8.17 13.52
C THR A 77 5.76 -8.14 14.88
N ASP A 78 5.20 -8.86 15.86
CA ASP A 78 5.69 -8.86 17.25
C ASP A 78 5.84 -7.46 17.87
N GLY A 79 5.00 -6.51 17.44
CA GLY A 79 5.04 -5.11 17.89
C GLY A 79 6.10 -4.24 17.20
N GLU A 80 6.80 -4.77 16.20
CA GLU A 80 7.83 -4.06 15.43
C GLU A 80 7.34 -3.79 13.99
N PRO A 81 7.53 -2.57 13.46
CA PRO A 81 7.15 -2.23 12.10
C PRO A 81 8.03 -2.92 11.06
N THR A 82 7.41 -3.66 10.15
CA THR A 82 8.06 -4.40 9.07
C THR A 82 7.51 -3.96 7.72
N LEU A 83 8.37 -3.72 6.74
CA LEU A 83 7.95 -3.40 5.38
C LEU A 83 7.61 -4.69 4.62
N ARG A 84 6.40 -4.76 4.07
CA ARG A 84 5.96 -5.84 3.19
C ARG A 84 5.80 -5.28 1.79
N VAL A 85 6.56 -5.85 0.85
CA VAL A 85 6.43 -5.53 -0.57
C VAL A 85 5.52 -6.56 -1.23
N ARG A 86 4.47 -6.10 -1.89
CA ARG A 86 3.53 -6.92 -2.64
C ARG A 86 3.56 -6.49 -4.10
N GLN A 87 3.73 -7.45 -5.02
CA GLN A 87 3.53 -7.18 -6.43
C GLN A 87 2.03 -6.98 -6.67
N VAL A 88 1.67 -5.87 -7.29
CA VAL A 88 0.32 -5.60 -7.78
C VAL A 88 0.37 -5.93 -9.27
N GLU A 89 -0.15 -7.10 -9.66
CA GLU A 89 -0.23 -7.47 -11.08
C GLU A 89 -1.12 -6.46 -11.81
N GLY A 90 -0.51 -5.67 -12.69
CA GLY A 90 -1.20 -4.95 -13.75
C GLY A 90 -2.43 -4.17 -13.31
N GLY A 91 -2.26 -3.27 -12.34
CA GLY A 91 -3.16 -2.12 -12.25
C GLY A 91 -2.94 -1.26 -13.48
N GLU A 92 -3.69 -1.52 -14.55
CA GLU A 92 -4.22 -0.44 -15.38
C GLU A 92 -4.52 0.70 -14.43
N ALA A 93 -3.76 1.81 -14.54
CA ALA A 93 -3.78 2.94 -13.63
C ALA A 93 -5.16 3.01 -12.97
N ALA A 94 -5.26 2.51 -11.74
CA ALA A 94 -6.53 2.49 -11.06
C ALA A 94 -6.97 3.94 -11.10
N SER A 95 -8.05 4.21 -11.84
CA SER A 95 -8.66 5.52 -11.87
C SER A 95 -8.84 5.87 -10.40
N ALA A 96 -7.98 6.78 -9.93
CA ALA A 96 -8.04 7.25 -8.56
C ALA A 96 -9.48 7.75 -8.37
N GLY A 97 -10.27 6.98 -7.62
CA GLY A 97 -11.62 7.38 -7.23
C GLY A 97 -12.71 7.33 -8.30
N GLU A 98 -12.74 6.35 -9.23
CA GLU A 98 -14.05 5.99 -9.79
C GLU A 98 -14.82 5.17 -8.76
N SER A 99 -15.48 5.87 -7.84
CA SER A 99 -16.61 5.33 -7.09
C SER A 99 -17.55 4.66 -8.10
N LEU A 100 -17.98 3.43 -7.81
CA LEU A 100 -18.98 2.69 -8.61
C LEU A 100 -20.38 3.33 -8.47
N ASP A 101 -20.48 4.66 -8.55
CA ASP A 101 -21.69 5.45 -8.36
C ASP A 101 -22.59 5.43 -9.60
N ALA A 102 -22.05 5.03 -10.75
CA ALA A 102 -22.80 4.90 -11.98
C ALA A 102 -23.63 3.60 -11.99
N ARG A 103 -24.96 3.73 -11.84
CA ARG A 103 -25.91 2.62 -11.95
C ARG A 103 -26.53 2.53 -13.34
N ILE A 104 -26.51 1.33 -13.93
CA ILE A 104 -27.14 1.05 -15.23
C ILE A 104 -28.26 0.01 -15.03
N THR A 105 -29.44 0.28 -15.59
CA THR A 105 -30.56 -0.68 -15.65
C THR A 105 -30.71 -1.19 -17.08
N LEU A 106 -30.52 -2.49 -17.30
CA LEU A 106 -30.62 -3.13 -18.61
C LEU A 106 -31.91 -3.95 -18.73
N ARG A 107 -32.54 -3.91 -19.90
CA ARG A 107 -33.62 -4.82 -20.27
C ARG A 107 -33.08 -5.82 -21.27
N LEU A 108 -32.93 -7.06 -20.84
CA LEU A 108 -32.36 -8.13 -21.65
C LEU A 108 -33.47 -9.11 -22.09
N PRO A 109 -33.39 -9.68 -23.29
CA PRO A 109 -34.16 -10.88 -23.63
C PRO A 109 -33.88 -12.02 -22.63
N PRO A 110 -34.85 -12.87 -22.31
CA PRO A 110 -34.70 -13.92 -21.29
C PRO A 110 -33.56 -14.89 -21.62
N THR A 111 -33.43 -15.27 -22.89
CA THR A 111 -32.36 -16.15 -23.36
C THR A 111 -30.96 -15.56 -23.18
N LEU A 112 -30.81 -14.24 -23.32
CA LEU A 112 -29.52 -13.58 -23.11
C LEU A 112 -29.18 -13.54 -21.62
N LYS A 113 -30.16 -13.29 -20.76
CA LYS A 113 -29.97 -13.30 -19.31
C LYS A 113 -29.43 -14.66 -18.83
N GLU A 114 -30.07 -15.76 -19.26
CA GLU A 114 -29.66 -17.13 -18.90
C GLU A 114 -28.22 -17.44 -19.33
N LEU A 115 -27.85 -17.10 -20.57
CA LEU A 115 -26.50 -17.33 -21.08
C LEU A 115 -25.42 -16.58 -20.27
N VAL A 116 -25.73 -15.35 -19.86
CA VAL A 116 -24.80 -14.51 -19.07
C VAL A 116 -24.69 -15.03 -17.64
N GLU A 117 -25.79 -15.47 -17.03
CA GLU A 117 -25.79 -16.11 -15.70
C GLU A 117 -24.97 -17.40 -15.71
N SER A 118 -25.18 -18.29 -16.67
CA SER A 118 -24.38 -19.53 -16.79
C SER A 118 -22.88 -19.25 -17.00
N ALA A 119 -22.52 -18.26 -17.82
CA ALA A 119 -21.11 -17.91 -18.08
C ALA A 119 -20.40 -17.31 -16.85
N ALA A 120 -21.15 -16.65 -15.97
CA ALA A 120 -20.65 -16.15 -14.69
C ALA A 120 -20.50 -17.29 -13.66
N GLU A 121 -21.49 -18.19 -13.58
CA GLU A 121 -21.46 -19.38 -12.71
C GLU A 121 -20.30 -20.32 -13.05
N GLU A 122 -20.03 -20.58 -14.33
CA GLU A 122 -18.88 -21.38 -14.78
C GLU A 122 -17.53 -20.84 -14.27
N ARG A 123 -17.47 -19.54 -13.97
CA ARG A 123 -16.27 -18.86 -13.45
C ARG A 123 -16.31 -18.64 -11.93
N GLY A 124 -17.39 -19.03 -11.26
CA GLY A 124 -17.59 -18.74 -9.83
C GLY A 124 -17.63 -17.24 -9.51
N GLU A 125 -17.94 -16.40 -10.49
CA GLU A 125 -17.99 -14.94 -10.36
C GLU A 125 -19.46 -14.48 -10.21
N SER A 126 -19.68 -13.35 -9.52
CA SER A 126 -21.02 -12.73 -9.54
C SER A 126 -21.33 -12.20 -10.95
N LEU A 127 -22.60 -12.19 -11.33
CA LEU A 127 -23.06 -11.66 -12.61
C LEU A 127 -22.51 -10.25 -12.89
N ASN A 128 -22.54 -9.37 -11.87
CA ASN A 128 -22.04 -8.01 -11.98
C ASN A 128 -20.52 -7.98 -12.22
N THR A 129 -19.75 -8.78 -11.46
CA THR A 129 -18.30 -8.89 -11.62
C THR A 129 -17.92 -9.36 -13.02
N TRP A 130 -18.60 -10.42 -13.48
CA TRP A 130 -18.37 -11.00 -14.79
C TRP A 130 -18.71 -10.02 -15.92
N LEU A 131 -19.84 -9.30 -15.81
CA LEU A 131 -20.26 -8.28 -16.77
C LEU A 131 -19.27 -7.11 -16.85
N VAL A 132 -18.86 -6.56 -15.69
CA VAL A 132 -17.92 -5.44 -15.63
C VAL A 132 -16.59 -5.82 -16.29
N LYS A 133 -16.05 -7.00 -15.97
CA LYS A 133 -14.79 -7.52 -16.55
C LYS A 133 -14.87 -7.79 -18.05
N THR A 134 -15.99 -8.34 -18.51
CA THR A 134 -16.22 -8.61 -19.94
C THR A 134 -16.35 -7.31 -20.74
N LEU A 135 -17.08 -6.33 -20.20
CA LEU A 135 -17.26 -5.02 -20.81
C LEU A 135 -15.97 -4.20 -20.81
N SER A 136 -15.21 -4.18 -19.71
CA SER A 136 -13.94 -3.44 -19.62
C SER A 136 -12.92 -3.95 -20.63
N THR A 137 -12.79 -5.27 -20.78
CA THR A 137 -11.89 -5.91 -21.76
C THR A 137 -12.22 -5.44 -23.18
N ARG A 138 -13.50 -5.46 -23.59
CA ARG A 138 -13.92 -5.03 -24.93
C ARG A 138 -13.87 -3.52 -25.13
N ALA A 139 -14.18 -2.73 -24.11
CA ALA A 139 -14.11 -1.28 -24.16
C ALA A 139 -12.65 -0.80 -24.34
N GLY A 140 -11.71 -1.42 -23.62
CA GLY A 140 -10.27 -1.14 -23.73
C GLY A 140 -9.70 -1.46 -25.12
N GLU A 141 -10.16 -2.54 -25.77
CA GLU A 141 -9.78 -2.88 -27.14
C GLU A 141 -10.28 -1.86 -28.18
N GLY A 142 -11.50 -1.34 -28.00
CA GLY A 142 -12.11 -0.33 -28.87
C GLY A 142 -11.41 1.03 -28.81
N GLY A 143 -10.95 1.44 -27.62
CA GLY A 143 -10.19 2.68 -27.41
C GLY A 143 -8.83 2.68 -28.10
N ARG A 144 -8.09 1.57 -28.01
CA ARG A 144 -6.76 1.41 -28.65
C ARG A 144 -6.84 1.40 -30.18
N ARG A 145 -7.96 0.96 -30.76
CA ARG A 145 -8.15 0.91 -32.22
C ARG A 145 -8.55 2.26 -32.83
N ARG A 146 -9.15 3.16 -32.03
CA ARG A 146 -9.53 4.52 -32.42
C ARG A 146 -8.35 5.51 -32.47
N SER A 147 -7.31 5.29 -31.67
CA SER A 147 -6.12 6.18 -31.65
C SER A 147 -5.15 5.95 -32.81
N ARG A 148 -5.36 4.92 -33.64
CA ARG A 148 -4.44 4.54 -34.72
C ARG A 148 -4.80 5.17 -36.07
N ARG A 149 -5.23 6.44 -36.10
CA ARG A 149 -5.60 7.12 -37.36
C ARG A 149 -4.89 8.46 -37.57
N VAL A 150 -4.14 8.47 -38.67
CA VAL A 150 -3.61 9.58 -39.49
C VAL A 150 -2.52 10.45 -38.87
N THR A 151 -1.27 10.07 -39.13
CA THR A 151 -0.25 11.05 -39.53
C THR A 151 0.31 10.59 -40.86
N GLY A 152 -0.43 10.88 -41.93
CA GLY A 152 0.13 10.89 -43.27
C GLY A 152 0.70 12.28 -43.48
N THR A 153 2.03 12.37 -43.56
CA THR A 153 2.75 13.61 -43.84
C THR A 153 2.37 14.13 -45.23
N ILE A 154 1.91 15.38 -45.31
CA ILE A 154 1.82 16.11 -46.58
C ILE A 154 3.16 16.80 -46.74
N GLU A 155 4.02 16.28 -47.62
CA GLU A 155 5.16 17.02 -48.14
C GLU A 155 4.74 17.67 -49.47
N THR A 156 4.93 18.98 -49.56
CA THR A 156 4.94 19.77 -50.81
C THR A 156 6.15 20.66 -50.78
#